data_AF-A0A8X7QKG1-F1
#
_entry.id   AF-A0A8X7QKG1-F1
#
_cell.length_a   1.000
_cell.length_b   1.000
_cell.length_c   1.000
_cell.angle_alpha   90.00
_cell.angle_beta   90.00
_cell.angle_gamma   90.00
#
_symmetry.space_group_name_H-M   'P 1'
#
loop_
_entity.id
_entity.type
_entity.pdbx_description
1 polymer ?
#
loop_
_entity_poly.entity_id
_entity_poly.type
_entity_poly.pdbx_seq_one_letter_code
_entity_poly.pdbx_strand_id
1 'polypeptide(L)'
;MSLSFSFPRPTTTIDDLEDLYRTYGVDRAVVLDLAPILEILAELGLSLTQILPNFLRYLIAFLVRAREEGLSSGISEFRQLVLVKRNQQNPGTFLVSPRPGRHVIEDIPYRDEKWREQFFVFKMDRASMGVFDYSRLPRSWAENIG
;
A
#
# COMPACT_ATOMS: atom_id res chain seq x y z
N MET A 1 -18.49 18.55 -19.81
CA MET A 1 -19.24 18.78 -18.55
C MET A 1 -18.55 18.00 -17.45
N SER A 2 -17.94 18.68 -16.48
CA SER A 2 -17.26 18.04 -15.34
C SER A 2 -18.27 17.80 -14.22
N LEU A 3 -18.53 16.53 -13.90
CA LEU A 3 -19.25 16.17 -12.68
C LEU A 3 -18.35 16.50 -11.49
N SER A 4 -18.68 17.55 -10.75
CA SER A 4 -18.05 17.83 -9.46
C SER A 4 -18.54 16.78 -8.46
N PHE A 5 -17.75 15.73 -8.24
CA PHE A 5 -18.00 14.80 -7.15
C PHE A 5 -17.75 15.53 -5.83
N SER A 6 -18.81 15.99 -5.18
CA SER A 6 -18.76 16.42 -3.79
C SER A 6 -18.69 15.18 -2.91
N PHE A 7 -17.48 14.76 -2.54
CA PHE A 7 -17.32 13.69 -1.57
C PHE A 7 -17.70 14.21 -0.18
N PRO A 8 -18.54 13.49 0.60
CA PRO A 8 -18.79 13.86 1.97
C PRO A 8 -17.47 13.82 2.73
N ARG A 9 -17.22 14.88 3.50
CA ARG A 9 -16.09 14.94 4.44
C ARG A 9 -16.17 13.69 5.33
N PRO A 10 -15.05 13.00 5.59
CA PRO A 10 -15.04 11.93 6.59
C PRO A 10 -15.64 12.46 7.89
N THR A 11 -16.69 11.81 8.37
CA THR A 11 -17.32 12.11 9.67
C THR A 11 -16.70 11.29 10.80
N THR A 12 -15.80 10.37 10.47
CA THR A 12 -15.07 9.55 11.44
C THR A 12 -14.20 10.44 12.32
N THR A 13 -14.51 10.45 13.60
CA THR A 13 -13.78 11.17 14.64
C THR A 13 -12.61 10.33 15.15
N ILE A 14 -11.74 10.95 15.96
CA ILE A 14 -10.67 10.22 16.66
C ILE A 14 -11.27 9.19 17.64
N ASP A 15 -12.37 9.53 18.29
CA ASP A 15 -13.06 8.63 19.23
C ASP A 15 -13.62 7.40 18.49
N ASP A 16 -14.21 7.59 17.30
CA ASP A 16 -14.67 6.47 16.47
C ASP A 16 -13.52 5.53 16.08
N LEU A 17 -12.31 6.06 15.88
CA LEU A 17 -11.12 5.26 15.58
C LEU A 17 -10.60 4.53 16.83
N GLU A 18 -10.56 5.17 17.98
CA GLU A 18 -10.17 4.53 19.24
C GLU A 18 -11.10 3.38 19.62
N ASP A 19 -12.41 3.55 19.47
CA ASP A 19 -13.40 2.50 19.69
C ASP A 19 -13.19 1.32 18.74
N LEU A 20 -12.86 1.60 17.49
CA LEU A 20 -12.52 0.57 16.49
C LEU A 20 -11.26 -0.18 16.92
N TYR A 21 -10.21 0.52 17.36
CA TYR A 21 -8.98 -0.10 17.83
C TYR A 21 -9.20 -0.97 19.06
N ARG A 22 -9.99 -0.51 20.04
CA ARG A 22 -10.37 -1.31 21.22
C ARG A 22 -11.18 -2.54 20.82
N THR A 23 -12.16 -2.37 19.94
CA THR A 23 -13.04 -3.47 19.48
C THR A 23 -12.26 -4.58 18.80
N TYR A 24 -11.25 -4.22 18.01
CA TYR A 24 -10.43 -5.19 17.28
C TYR A 24 -9.12 -5.57 17.99
N GLY A 25 -8.90 -5.12 19.23
CA GLY A 25 -7.69 -5.43 20.00
C GLY A 25 -6.40 -4.92 19.37
N VAL A 26 -6.47 -3.77 18.67
CA VAL A 26 -5.32 -3.14 18.02
C VAL A 26 -4.61 -2.24 19.02
N ASP A 27 -3.57 -2.78 19.67
CA ASP A 27 -2.80 -2.04 20.70
C ASP A 27 -2.01 -0.84 20.15
N ARG A 28 -1.78 -0.80 18.84
CA ARG A 28 -1.10 0.29 18.13
C ARG A 28 -1.69 0.48 16.74
N ALA A 29 -2.18 1.68 16.48
CA ALA A 29 -2.55 2.10 15.14
C ALA A 29 -1.45 2.98 14.54
N VAL A 30 -0.99 2.62 13.35
CA VAL A 30 -0.08 3.47 12.58
C VAL A 30 -0.90 4.21 11.54
N VAL A 31 -1.06 5.51 11.74
CA VAL A 31 -1.57 6.39 10.69
C VAL A 31 -0.48 6.50 9.62
N LEU A 32 -0.76 5.97 8.45
CA LEU A 32 0.10 6.06 7.28
C LEU A 32 -0.51 7.06 6.30
N ASP A 33 0.29 8.00 5.83
CA ASP A 33 -0.04 8.78 4.64
C ASP A 33 -0.05 7.82 3.43
N LEU A 34 -1.02 7.96 2.53
CA LEU A 34 -1.02 7.19 1.29
C LEU A 34 -0.01 7.75 0.27
N ALA A 35 0.43 9.00 0.42
CA ALA A 35 1.36 9.61 -0.53
C ALA A 35 2.64 8.76 -0.77
N PRO A 36 3.36 8.27 0.26
CA PRO A 36 4.52 7.39 0.05
C PRO A 36 4.20 6.10 -0.73
N ILE A 37 3.02 5.53 -0.56
CA ILE A 37 2.58 4.35 -1.35
C ILE A 37 2.48 4.74 -2.82
N LEU A 38 1.82 5.86 -3.10
CA LEU A 38 1.62 6.33 -4.48
C LEU A 38 2.92 6.76 -5.14
N GLU A 39 3.88 7.29 -4.39
CA GLU A 39 5.21 7.62 -4.90
C GLU A 39 5.96 6.36 -5.33
N ILE A 40 5.98 5.33 -4.48
CA ILE A 40 6.60 4.05 -4.84
C ILE A 40 5.90 3.43 -6.06
N LEU A 41 4.57 3.48 -6.12
CA LEU A 41 3.82 2.97 -7.29
C LEU A 41 4.08 3.77 -8.56
N ALA A 42 4.14 5.10 -8.47
CA ALA A 42 4.46 5.96 -9.60
C ALA A 42 5.88 5.69 -10.12
N GLU A 43 6.85 5.51 -9.22
CA GLU A 43 8.23 5.18 -9.58
C GLU A 43 8.38 3.76 -10.14
N LEU A 44 7.52 2.82 -9.72
CA LEU A 44 7.41 1.50 -10.34
C LEU A 44 6.64 1.51 -11.67
N GLY A 45 6.02 2.64 -12.03
CA GLY A 45 5.13 2.74 -13.19
C GLY A 45 3.84 1.92 -13.04
N LEU A 46 3.38 1.64 -11.83
CA LEU A 46 2.21 0.82 -11.56
C LEU A 46 1.00 1.65 -11.12
N SER A 47 -0.18 1.31 -11.65
CA SER A 47 -1.44 1.77 -11.06
C SER A 47 -1.74 0.98 -9.78
N LEU A 48 -2.40 1.62 -8.82
CA LEU A 48 -2.92 0.98 -7.61
C LEU A 48 -3.83 -0.21 -7.93
N THR A 49 -4.57 -0.17 -9.04
CA THR A 49 -5.44 -1.28 -9.47
C THR A 49 -4.68 -2.51 -9.95
N GLN A 50 -3.38 -2.37 -10.21
CA GLN A 50 -2.52 -3.46 -10.68
C GLN A 50 -1.81 -4.18 -9.54
N ILE A 51 -1.86 -3.67 -8.30
CA ILE A 51 -1.21 -4.32 -7.17
C ILE A 51 -2.18 -5.25 -6.43
N LEU A 52 -1.70 -6.44 -6.05
CA LEU A 52 -2.47 -7.37 -5.24
C LEU A 52 -2.41 -7.00 -3.74
N PRO A 53 -3.37 -7.47 -2.91
CA PRO A 53 -3.36 -7.24 -1.46
C PRO A 53 -2.02 -7.62 -0.78
N ASN A 54 -1.38 -8.69 -1.25
CA ASN A 54 -0.04 -9.06 -0.79
C ASN A 54 0.99 -7.93 -1.01
N PHE A 55 0.98 -7.31 -2.20
CA PHE A 55 1.86 -6.18 -2.49
C PHE A 55 1.60 -5.03 -1.51
N LEU A 56 0.34 -4.63 -1.37
CA LEU A 56 -0.03 -3.55 -0.45
C LEU A 56 0.42 -3.85 0.99
N ARG A 57 0.26 -5.08 1.47
CA ARG A 57 0.71 -5.52 2.80
C ARG A 57 2.20 -5.28 3.01
N TYR A 58 3.03 -5.69 2.06
CA TYR A 58 4.49 -5.49 2.14
C TYR A 58 4.89 -4.01 2.02
N LEU A 59 4.20 -3.22 1.19
CA LEU A 59 4.42 -1.77 1.12
C LEU A 59 4.10 -1.09 2.46
N ILE A 60 2.94 -1.41 3.04
CA ILE A 60 2.51 -0.88 4.34
C ILE A 60 3.53 -1.27 5.42
N ALA A 61 3.89 -2.55 5.51
CA ALA A 61 4.87 -3.01 6.51
C ALA A 61 6.23 -2.32 6.35
N PHE A 62 6.70 -2.15 5.11
CA PHE A 62 7.93 -1.41 4.82
C PHE A 62 7.85 0.04 5.31
N LEU A 63 6.77 0.75 5.01
CA LEU A 63 6.58 2.14 5.42
C LEU A 63 6.45 2.29 6.94
N VAL A 64 5.69 1.40 7.58
CA VAL A 64 5.57 1.35 9.05
C VAL A 64 6.95 1.16 9.66
N ARG A 65 7.70 0.15 9.20
CA ARG A 65 9.00 -0.17 9.76
C ARG A 65 10.02 0.95 9.57
N ALA A 66 10.06 1.54 8.37
CA ALA A 66 10.92 2.68 8.10
C ALA A 66 10.60 3.87 9.03
N ARG A 67 9.30 4.14 9.26
CA ARG A 67 8.88 5.20 10.19
C ARG A 67 9.26 4.90 11.63
N GLU A 68 9.07 3.68 12.10
CA GLU A 68 9.43 3.26 13.46
C GLU A 68 10.94 3.35 13.72
N GLU A 69 11.76 3.04 12.71
CA GLU A 69 13.21 3.10 12.79
C GLU A 69 13.79 4.48 12.41
N GLY A 70 12.95 5.45 12.02
CA GLY A 70 13.39 6.77 11.58
C GLY A 70 14.19 6.76 10.27
N LEU A 71 13.97 5.75 9.42
CA LEU A 71 14.63 5.59 8.13
C LEU A 71 13.86 6.29 7.00
N SER A 72 14.59 6.71 5.96
CA SER A 72 13.98 7.12 4.70
C SER A 72 13.29 5.94 4.03
N SER A 73 12.07 6.15 3.54
CA SER A 73 11.33 5.16 2.75
C SER A 73 11.25 5.60 1.29
N GLY A 74 11.77 4.77 0.40
CA GLY A 74 11.77 5.01 -1.05
C GLY A 74 11.80 3.71 -1.85
N ILE A 75 11.67 3.81 -3.17
CA ILE A 75 11.64 2.65 -4.06
C ILE A 75 12.92 1.82 -4.00
N SER A 76 14.08 2.47 -3.80
CA SER A 76 15.40 1.84 -3.79
C SER A 76 15.48 0.82 -2.65
N GLU A 77 15.13 1.28 -1.45
CA GLU A 77 15.11 0.49 -0.23
C GLU A 77 14.05 -0.61 -0.34
N PHE A 78 12.88 -0.29 -0.90
CA PHE A 78 11.83 -1.29 -1.10
C PHE A 78 12.29 -2.44 -2.03
N ARG A 79 12.96 -2.12 -3.16
CA ARG A 79 13.50 -3.13 -4.10
C ARG A 79 14.63 -3.99 -3.50
N GLN A 80 15.33 -3.50 -2.47
CA GLN A 80 16.31 -4.29 -1.72
C GLN A 80 15.67 -5.36 -0.83
N LEU A 81 14.40 -5.17 -0.46
CA LEU A 81 13.68 -6.06 0.44
C LEU A 81 12.78 -7.05 -0.30
N VAL A 82 12.23 -6.66 -1.46
CA VAL A 82 11.28 -7.50 -2.20
C VAL A 82 11.65 -7.69 -3.67
N LEU A 83 11.06 -8.73 -4.26
CA LEU A 83 10.99 -8.97 -5.69
C LEU A 83 9.56 -8.68 -6.15
N VAL A 84 9.39 -7.75 -7.09
CA VAL A 84 8.11 -7.54 -7.77
C VAL A 84 8.02 -8.50 -8.96
N LYS A 85 6.91 -9.21 -9.08
CA LYS A 85 6.68 -10.23 -10.11
C LYS A 85 5.34 -10.01 -10.78
N ARG A 86 5.30 -10.21 -12.10
CA ARG A 86 4.04 -10.24 -12.84
C ARG A 86 3.25 -11.48 -12.45
N ASN A 87 1.96 -11.30 -12.22
CA ASN A 87 1.07 -12.41 -11.91
C ASN A 87 0.65 -13.13 -13.20
N GLN A 88 1.08 -14.38 -13.37
CA GLN A 88 0.71 -15.19 -14.54
C GLN A 88 -0.76 -15.63 -14.50
N GLN A 89 -1.36 -15.75 -13.31
CA GLN A 89 -2.76 -16.20 -13.15
C GLN A 89 -3.77 -15.07 -13.40
N ASN A 90 -3.36 -13.82 -13.19
CA ASN A 90 -4.19 -12.64 -13.42
C ASN A 90 -3.38 -11.58 -14.17
N PRO A 91 -3.40 -11.62 -15.52
CA PRO A 91 -2.64 -10.71 -16.37
C PRO A 91 -2.90 -9.23 -16.04
N GLY A 92 -1.85 -8.43 -16.05
CA GLY A 92 -1.92 -7.01 -15.73
C GLY A 92 -1.83 -6.69 -14.23
N THR A 93 -1.79 -7.71 -13.37
CA THR A 93 -1.53 -7.55 -11.94
C THR A 93 -0.12 -7.98 -11.53
N PHE A 94 0.33 -7.45 -10.40
CA PHE A 94 1.67 -7.66 -9.85
C PHE A 94 1.58 -8.07 -8.37
N LEU A 95 2.47 -8.99 -8.01
CA LEU A 95 2.67 -9.48 -6.64
C LEU A 95 4.10 -9.21 -6.20
N VAL A 96 4.33 -9.26 -4.90
CA VAL A 96 5.68 -9.20 -4.34
C VAL A 96 6.00 -10.45 -3.55
N SER A 97 7.28 -10.78 -3.49
CA SER A 97 7.81 -11.77 -2.56
C SER A 97 9.01 -11.17 -1.84
N PRO A 98 9.18 -11.37 -0.53
CA PRO A 98 10.37 -10.92 0.19
C PRO A 98 11.61 -11.59 -0.43
N ARG A 99 12.75 -10.93 -0.41
CA ARG A 99 14.02 -11.57 -0.77
C ARG A 99 14.46 -12.48 0.38
N PRO A 100 15.14 -13.61 0.09
CA PRO A 100 15.62 -14.51 1.15
C PRO A 100 16.43 -13.75 2.21
N GLY A 101 16.07 -13.93 3.49
CA GLY A 101 16.75 -13.28 4.62
C GLY A 101 16.49 -11.77 4.77
N ARG A 102 15.53 -11.20 4.03
CA ARG A 102 15.19 -9.76 4.05
C ARG A 102 13.72 -9.53 4.43
N HIS A 103 13.25 -10.23 5.45
CA HIS A 103 11.86 -10.17 5.89
C HIS A 103 11.61 -8.90 6.71
N VAL A 104 10.65 -8.09 6.27
CA VAL A 104 10.13 -6.95 7.06
C VAL A 104 9.02 -7.41 8.01
N ILE A 105 8.24 -8.41 7.59
CA ILE A 105 7.19 -9.00 8.39
C ILE A 105 7.64 -10.38 8.82
N GLU A 106 7.75 -10.59 10.12
CA GLU A 106 8.09 -11.87 10.73
C GLU A 106 6.90 -12.85 10.60
N ASP A 107 7.18 -14.15 10.71
CA ASP A 107 6.19 -15.24 10.70
C ASP A 107 5.31 -15.39 9.45
N ILE A 108 5.54 -14.61 8.39
CA ILE A 108 4.91 -14.83 7.09
C ILE A 108 5.77 -15.81 6.27
N PRO A 109 5.18 -16.93 5.80
CA PRO A 109 5.91 -17.84 4.91
C PRO A 109 6.28 -17.13 3.60
N TYR A 110 7.41 -17.51 3.02
CA TYR A 110 7.86 -16.95 1.73
C TYR A 110 6.80 -17.03 0.63
N ARG A 111 5.99 -18.10 0.66
CA ARG A 111 4.78 -18.26 -0.14
C ARG A 111 3.56 -18.06 0.76
N ASP A 112 3.19 -16.81 0.96
CA ASP A 112 1.91 -16.45 1.56
C ASP A 112 0.81 -16.68 0.52
N GLU A 113 -0.12 -17.61 0.77
CA GLU A 113 -1.35 -17.76 -0.03
C GLU A 113 -2.58 -17.21 0.69
N LYS A 114 -2.45 -16.96 2.00
CA LYS A 114 -3.53 -16.47 2.86
C LYS A 114 -3.84 -14.99 2.64
N TRP A 115 -2.96 -14.24 1.98
CA TRP A 115 -3.28 -12.87 1.55
C TRP A 115 -4.54 -12.78 0.67
N ARG A 116 -4.96 -13.88 0.05
CA ARG A 116 -6.21 -13.95 -0.73
C ARG A 116 -7.47 -13.95 0.14
N GLU A 117 -7.33 -14.21 1.43
CA GLU A 117 -8.44 -14.29 2.39
C GLU A 117 -8.60 -13.00 3.20
N GLN A 118 -7.61 -12.10 3.15
CA GLN A 118 -7.58 -10.86 3.94
C GLN A 118 -7.44 -9.65 3.01
N PHE A 119 -8.39 -8.72 3.08
CA PHE A 119 -8.42 -7.52 2.25
C PHE A 119 -8.42 -6.26 3.11
N PHE A 120 -7.74 -5.23 2.64
CA PHE A 120 -7.80 -3.87 3.19
C PHE A 120 -8.64 -3.00 2.26
N VAL A 121 -9.46 -2.13 2.84
CA VAL A 121 -10.22 -1.10 2.11
C VAL A 121 -9.80 0.25 2.64
N PHE A 122 -9.47 1.17 1.74
CA PHE A 122 -9.16 2.55 2.08
C PHE A 122 -9.97 3.50 1.20
N LYS A 123 -10.47 4.58 1.80
CA LYS A 123 -11.12 5.67 1.07
C LYS A 123 -10.04 6.56 0.48
N MET A 124 -10.08 6.79 -0.83
CA MET A 124 -9.19 7.72 -1.52
C MET A 124 -9.82 9.12 -1.51
N ASP A 125 -9.33 10.00 -0.65
CA ASP A 125 -9.72 11.41 -0.61
C ASP A 125 -8.52 12.30 -0.23
N ARG A 126 -8.71 13.63 -0.17
CA ARG A 126 -7.60 14.56 0.13
C ARG A 126 -7.02 14.34 1.54
N ALA A 127 -7.81 13.82 2.48
CA ALA A 127 -7.33 13.58 3.83
C ALA A 127 -6.42 12.34 3.89
N SER A 128 -6.70 11.31 3.08
CA SER A 128 -5.86 10.11 3.00
C SER A 128 -4.69 10.23 2.03
N MET A 129 -4.81 11.05 0.98
CA MET A 129 -3.84 11.14 -0.13
C MET A 129 -2.93 12.37 -0.04
N GLY A 130 -3.17 13.26 0.92
CA GLY A 130 -2.38 14.48 1.12
C GLY A 130 -2.34 15.41 -0.09
N VAL A 131 -1.15 15.90 -0.41
CA VAL A 131 -0.87 16.81 -1.56
C VAL A 131 -0.26 16.08 -2.76
N PHE A 132 -0.42 14.76 -2.85
CA PHE A 132 0.16 13.96 -3.91
C PHE A 132 -0.29 14.43 -5.30
N ASP A 133 0.67 14.57 -6.23
CA ASP A 133 0.38 14.93 -7.62
C ASP A 133 -0.11 13.70 -8.41
N TYR A 134 -1.43 13.60 -8.59
CA TYR A 134 -2.10 12.55 -9.36
C TYR A 134 -1.63 12.44 -10.81
N SER A 135 -0.99 13.47 -11.38
CA SER A 135 -0.43 13.40 -12.73
C SER A 135 0.68 12.35 -12.85
N ARG A 136 1.34 12.02 -11.73
CA ARG A 136 2.39 11.01 -11.63
C ARG A 136 1.87 9.57 -11.70
N LEU A 137 0.57 9.34 -11.50
CA LEU A 137 0.02 7.99 -11.57
C LEU A 137 -0.14 7.54 -13.03
N PRO A 138 0.19 6.28 -13.35
CA PRO A 138 -0.03 5.74 -14.68
C PRO A 138 -1.50 5.79 -15.05
N ARG A 139 -1.79 6.33 -16.24
CA ARG A 139 -3.16 6.36 -16.80
C ARG A 139 -3.48 5.13 -17.65
N SER A 140 -2.46 4.38 -18.02
CA SER A 140 -2.53 3.10 -18.74
C SER A 140 -1.98 1.99 -17.87
N TRP A 141 -2.45 0.77 -18.10
CA TRP A 141 -1.93 -0.40 -17.40
C TRP A 141 -0.50 -0.69 -17.84
N ALA A 142 0.40 -0.90 -16.89
CA ALA A 142 1.75 -1.35 -17.18
C ALA A 142 1.76 -2.81 -17.63
N GLU A 143 2.47 -3.09 -18.73
CA GLU A 143 2.69 -4.46 -19.21
C GLU A 143 3.93 -5.12 -18.57
N ASN A 144 4.94 -4.31 -18.27
CA ASN A 144 6.22 -4.70 -17.67
C ASN A 144 6.69 -3.64 -16.66
N ILE A 145 7.53 -4.05 -15.71
CA ILE A 145 8.21 -3.17 -14.76
C ILE A 145 9.68 -3.08 -15.20
N GLY A 146 10.21 -1.86 -15.32
CA GLY A 146 11.61 -1.57 -15.59
C GLY A 146 12.51 -1.73 -14.36
#